data_AF-A0AAX6F8S0-F1
#
_entry.id   AF-A0AAX6F8S0-F1
#
_cell.length_a   1.000
_cell.length_b   1.000
_cell.length_c   1.000
_cell.angle_alpha   90.00
_cell.angle_beta   90.00
_cell.angle_gamma   90.00
#
_symmetry.space_group_name_H-M   'P 1'
#
loop_
_entity.id
_entity.type
_entity.pdbx_description
1 polymer ?
#
loop_
_entity_poly.entity_id
_entity_poly.type
_entity_poly.pdbx_seq_one_letter_code
_entity_poly.pdbx_strand_id
1 'polypeptide(L)'
;MDKGTDARNFLLGNVIPLRLGYVGVVNRSQHDINKNRAIKDALAFEESFFRLNPVYHGLSHCCGIPQLAKRLNQILVQHIKAVLPGLKSRINAQLVAVAKEHAAFGDVPESKGFEKSREHSNIWFYFPLYFHWPSIY
;
A
#
# COMPACT_ATOMS: atom_id res chain seq x y z
N MET A 1 17.14 31.98 14.17
CA MET A 1 16.53 33.11 13.44
C MET A 1 17.24 34.35 13.89
N ASP A 2 17.58 35.22 12.94
CA ASP A 2 18.21 36.49 13.27
C ASP A 2 17.22 37.41 13.99
N LYS A 3 17.76 38.31 14.80
CA LYS A 3 16.97 39.25 15.58
C LYS A 3 16.16 40.13 14.62
N GLY A 4 14.83 40.08 14.72
CA GLY A 4 13.91 40.83 13.86
C GLY A 4 13.35 40.07 12.65
N THR A 5 13.69 38.80 12.47
CA THR A 5 13.08 37.93 11.44
C THR A 5 12.17 36.89 12.07
N ASP A 6 10.97 36.73 11.53
CA ASP A 6 10.03 35.68 11.94
C ASP A 6 9.40 34.96 10.73
N ALA A 7 8.95 33.74 11.01
CA ALA A 7 8.34 32.85 10.02
C ALA A 7 6.79 32.81 10.08
N ARG A 8 6.14 33.76 10.77
CA ARG A 8 4.69 33.71 11.01
C ARG A 8 3.90 33.70 9.70
N ASN A 9 4.28 34.53 8.74
CA ASN A 9 3.61 34.59 7.45
C ASN A 9 3.75 33.31 6.63
N PHE A 10 4.87 32.59 6.77
CA PHE A 10 5.02 31.25 6.18
C PHE A 10 4.12 30.24 6.88
N LEU A 11 4.10 30.22 8.22
CA LEU A 11 3.27 29.29 8.99
C LEU A 11 1.77 29.46 8.72
N LEU A 12 1.34 30.69 8.44
CA LEU A 12 -0.04 31.01 8.04
C LEU A 12 -0.35 30.68 6.57
N GLY A 13 0.67 30.38 5.74
CA GLY A 13 0.51 30.15 4.31
C GLY A 13 0.30 31.42 3.48
N ASN A 14 0.57 32.60 4.03
CA ASN A 14 0.38 33.90 3.37
C ASN A 14 1.45 34.19 2.30
N VAL A 15 2.59 33.49 2.33
CA VAL A 15 3.69 33.66 1.35
C VAL A 15 3.61 32.62 0.24
N ILE A 16 3.64 31.33 0.60
CA ILE A 16 3.47 30.20 -0.32
C ILE A 16 2.43 29.26 0.30
N PRO A 17 1.23 29.14 -0.26
CA PRO A 17 0.20 28.27 0.30
C PRO A 17 0.50 26.79 -0.03
N LEU A 18 0.53 25.94 0.99
CA LEU A 18 0.66 24.48 0.84
C LEU A 18 -0.68 23.78 1.13
N ARG A 19 -1.01 22.76 0.34
CA ARG A 19 -2.23 21.96 0.50
C ARG A 19 -2.39 21.37 1.90
N LEU A 20 -1.30 20.95 2.53
CA LEU A 20 -1.30 20.36 3.88
C LEU A 20 -0.83 21.37 4.96
N GLY A 21 -0.54 22.61 4.59
CA GLY A 21 -0.06 23.67 5.49
C GLY A 21 1.36 23.43 6.03
N TYR A 22 1.75 24.30 6.97
CA TYR A 22 3.03 24.24 7.68
C TYR A 22 2.82 23.90 9.15
N VAL A 23 3.87 23.33 9.77
CA VAL A 23 3.97 23.14 11.21
C VAL A 23 5.35 23.59 11.65
N GLY A 24 5.40 24.61 12.52
CA GLY A 24 6.67 25.08 13.10
C GLY A 24 7.11 24.17 14.23
N VAL A 25 8.40 23.85 14.30
CA VAL A 25 9.00 23.07 15.40
C VAL A 25 10.28 23.75 15.90
N VAL A 26 10.59 23.55 17.18
CA VAL A 26 11.83 24.03 17.82
C VAL A 26 12.62 22.83 18.28
N ASN A 27 13.76 22.62 17.63
CA ASN A 27 14.65 21.51 17.94
C ASN A 27 15.72 21.90 18.97
N ARG A 28 16.43 20.88 19.47
CA ARG A 28 17.63 21.07 20.29
C ARG A 28 18.72 21.78 19.49
N SER A 29 19.34 22.79 20.11
CA SER A 29 20.52 23.44 19.55
C SER A 29 21.77 22.55 19.66
N GLN A 30 22.85 22.91 18.96
CA GLN A 30 24.13 22.21 19.10
C GLN A 30 24.63 22.21 20.55
N HIS A 31 24.41 23.31 21.28
CA HIS A 31 24.74 23.40 22.70
C HIS A 31 23.90 22.46 23.57
N ASP A 32 22.59 22.36 23.31
CA ASP A 32 21.71 21.43 24.02
C ASP A 32 22.12 19.98 23.79
N ILE A 33 22.58 19.64 22.58
CA ILE A 33 23.10 18.32 22.23
C ILE A 33 24.38 18.04 23.02
N ASN A 34 25.34 18.97 23.01
CA ASN A 34 26.60 18.82 23.73
C ASN A 34 26.38 18.67 25.26
N LYS A 35 25.31 19.28 25.79
CA LYS A 35 24.89 19.14 27.20
C LYS A 35 24.01 17.92 27.48
N ASN A 36 23.77 17.06 26.50
CA ASN A 36 22.89 15.90 26.60
C ASN A 36 21.50 16.24 27.16
N ARG A 37 20.94 17.38 26.74
CA ARG A 37 19.60 17.78 27.17
C ARG A 37 18.58 16.70 26.83
N ALA A 38 17.80 16.29 27.83
CA ALA A 38 16.79 15.27 27.67
C ALA A 38 15.70 15.72 26.68
N ILE A 39 15.13 14.75 25.95
CA ILE A 39 14.08 15.02 24.96
C ILE A 39 12.84 15.61 25.64
N LYS A 40 12.48 15.12 26.84
CA LYS A 40 11.35 15.65 27.62
C LYS A 40 11.51 17.14 27.91
N ASP A 41 12.72 17.56 28.30
CA ASP A 41 13.02 18.96 28.60
C ASP A 41 13.05 19.83 27.34
N ALA A 42 13.43 19.26 26.20
CA ALA A 42 13.36 19.94 24.90
C ALA A 42 11.90 20.15 24.47
N LEU A 43 11.04 19.16 24.65
CA LEU A 43 9.60 19.26 24.36
C LEU A 43 8.91 20.30 25.25
N ALA A 44 9.19 20.29 26.56
CA ALA A 44 8.63 21.29 27.49
C ALA A 44 9.07 22.72 27.12
N PHE A 45 10.30 22.88 26.66
CA PHE A 45 10.80 24.17 26.18
C PHE A 45 10.22 24.59 24.84
N GLU A 46 10.01 23.67 23.91
CA GLU A 46 9.30 23.99 22.67
C GLU A 46 7.88 24.50 22.99
N GLU A 47 7.19 23.82 23.90
CA GLU A 47 5.85 24.21 24.31
C GLU A 47 5.83 25.60 24.98
N SER A 48 6.78 25.89 25.87
CA SER A 48 6.91 27.22 26.46
C SER A 48 7.33 28.26 25.44
N PHE A 49 8.20 27.94 24.48
CA PHE A 49 8.61 28.84 23.39
C PHE A 49 7.39 29.30 22.59
N PHE A 50 6.55 28.38 22.13
CA PHE A 50 5.37 28.76 21.33
C PHE A 50 4.31 29.51 22.15
N ARG A 51 4.21 29.26 23.45
CA ARG A 51 3.31 30.01 24.35
C ARG A 51 3.82 31.41 24.70
N LEU A 52 5.11 31.56 24.94
CA LEU A 52 5.67 32.81 25.46
C LEU A 52 6.04 33.80 24.36
N ASN A 53 6.33 33.32 23.14
CA ASN A 53 6.70 34.22 22.04
C ASN A 53 5.47 34.95 21.49
N PRO A 54 5.41 36.29 21.54
CA PRO A 54 4.23 37.06 21.11
C PRO A 54 3.90 36.86 19.63
N VAL A 55 4.91 36.61 18.79
CA VAL A 55 4.74 36.36 17.35
C VAL A 55 4.01 35.04 17.09
N TYR A 56 4.26 34.01 17.91
CA TYR A 56 3.77 32.65 17.71
C TYR A 56 2.68 32.20 18.69
N HIS A 57 2.38 33.00 19.72
CA HIS A 57 1.40 32.66 20.76
C HIS A 57 0.04 32.24 20.17
N GLY A 58 -0.45 32.97 19.17
CA GLY A 58 -1.71 32.65 18.47
C GLY A 58 -1.65 31.37 17.61
N LEU A 59 -0.46 30.85 17.32
CA LEU A 59 -0.20 29.63 16.54
C LEU A 59 0.24 28.44 17.40
N SER A 60 0.31 28.63 18.73
CA SER A 60 0.79 27.59 19.66
C SER A 60 -0.01 26.29 19.58
N HIS A 61 -1.30 26.36 19.24
CA HIS A 61 -2.19 25.20 19.08
C HIS A 61 -1.92 24.36 17.83
N CYS A 62 -1.26 24.91 16.80
CA CYS A 62 -0.97 24.23 15.55
C CYS A 62 0.53 23.99 15.29
N CYS A 63 1.40 24.42 16.22
CA CYS A 63 2.85 24.27 16.16
C CYS A 63 3.36 23.31 17.24
N GLY A 64 4.60 22.85 17.06
CA GLY A 64 5.31 21.95 17.95
C GLY A 64 5.29 20.49 17.50
N ILE A 65 6.26 19.73 18.01
CA ILE A 65 6.45 18.29 17.76
C ILE A 65 5.19 17.48 18.09
N PRO A 66 4.45 17.73 19.20
CA PRO A 66 3.22 17.00 19.49
C PRO A 66 2.14 17.20 18.43
N GLN A 67 1.97 18.43 17.94
CA GLN A 67 0.99 18.74 16.90
C GLN A 67 1.41 18.18 15.55
N LEU A 68 2.71 18.22 15.24
CA LEU A 68 3.27 17.58 14.05
C LEU A 68 2.96 16.08 14.04
N ALA A 69 3.28 15.37 15.12
CA ALA A 69 3.03 13.94 15.24
C ALA A 69 1.54 13.60 15.05
N LYS A 70 0.64 14.37 15.69
CA LYS A 70 -0.81 14.21 15.55
C LYS A 70 -1.25 14.41 14.09
N ARG A 71 -0.78 15.47 13.44
CA ARG A 71 -1.15 15.82 12.06
C ARG A 71 -0.65 14.78 11.06
N LEU A 72 0.60 14.33 11.20
CA LEU A 72 1.17 13.28 10.34
C LEU A 72 0.39 11.97 10.48
N ASN A 73 0.03 11.57 11.71
CA ASN A 73 -0.78 10.38 11.93
C ASN A 73 -2.17 10.50 11.26
N GLN A 74 -2.85 11.64 11.44
CA GLN A 74 -4.13 11.90 10.80
C GLN A 74 -4.04 11.81 9.26
N ILE A 75 -3.05 12.46 8.66
CA ILE A 75 -2.83 12.45 7.21
C ILE A 75 -2.58 11.01 6.72
N LEU A 76 -1.72 10.27 7.42
CA LEU A 76 -1.39 8.89 7.05
C LEU A 76 -2.62 7.98 7.10
N VAL A 77 -3.39 8.03 8.19
CA VAL A 77 -4.59 7.21 8.35
C VAL A 77 -5.64 7.55 7.29
N GLN A 78 -5.85 8.84 7.01
CA GLN A 78 -6.76 9.28 5.96
C GLN A 78 -6.31 8.79 4.59
N HIS A 79 -5.01 8.87 4.30
CA HIS A 79 -4.45 8.40 3.03
C HIS A 79 -4.62 6.89 2.85
N ILE A 80 -4.32 6.10 3.89
CA ILE A 80 -4.53 4.64 3.87
C ILE A 80 -5.99 4.32 3.58
N LYS A 81 -6.94 4.96 4.30
CA LYS A 81 -8.37 4.74 4.10
C LYS A 81 -8.84 5.10 2.68
N ALA A 82 -8.28 6.15 2.09
CA ALA A 82 -8.61 6.57 0.73
C ALA A 82 -8.07 5.60 -0.34
N VAL A 83 -6.87 5.05 -0.15
CA VAL A 83 -6.18 4.23 -1.16
C VAL A 83 -6.61 2.75 -1.09
N LEU A 84 -6.92 2.22 0.09
CA LEU A 84 -7.22 0.80 0.29
C LEU A 84 -8.37 0.26 -0.59
N PRO A 85 -9.53 0.93 -0.75
CA PRO A 85 -10.62 0.43 -1.60
C PRO A 85 -10.20 0.28 -3.06
N GLY A 86 -9.47 1.28 -3.59
CA GLY A 86 -8.95 1.26 -4.95
C GLY A 86 -7.92 0.14 -5.14
N LEU A 87 -7.03 -0.07 -4.17
CA LEU A 87 -6.07 -1.17 -4.19
C LEU A 87 -6.79 -2.54 -4.19
N LYS A 88 -7.79 -2.73 -3.33
CA LYS A 88 -8.60 -3.96 -3.29
C LYS A 88 -9.31 -4.23 -4.62
N SER A 89 -9.92 -3.20 -5.21
CA SER A 89 -10.58 -3.32 -6.51
C SER A 89 -9.62 -3.75 -7.61
N ARG A 90 -8.42 -3.16 -7.66
CA ARG A 90 -7.37 -3.53 -8.63
C ARG A 90 -6.91 -4.97 -8.46
N ILE A 91 -6.64 -5.40 -7.22
CA ILE A 91 -6.25 -6.79 -6.92
C ILE A 91 -7.34 -7.76 -7.36
N ASN A 92 -8.60 -7.47 -7.04
CA ASN A 92 -9.73 -8.33 -7.43
C ASN A 92 -9.89 -8.40 -8.95
N ALA A 93 -9.73 -7.28 -9.67
CA ALA A 93 -9.79 -7.26 -11.12
C ALA A 93 -8.66 -8.10 -11.74
N GLN A 94 -7.44 -7.99 -11.21
CA GLN A 94 -6.30 -8.81 -11.64
C GLN A 94 -6.53 -10.30 -11.36
N LEU A 95 -7.09 -10.64 -10.19
CA LEU A 95 -7.42 -12.02 -9.84
C LEU A 95 -8.44 -12.63 -10.82
N VAL A 96 -9.49 -11.88 -11.17
CA VAL A 96 -10.51 -12.33 -12.13
C VAL A 96 -9.92 -12.53 -13.53
N ALA A 97 -9.05 -11.61 -13.97
CA ALA A 97 -8.36 -11.74 -15.26
C ALA A 97 -7.50 -13.00 -15.32
N VAL A 98 -6.67 -13.23 -14.29
CA VAL A 98 -5.82 -14.42 -14.18
C VAL A 98 -6.63 -15.71 -14.08
N ALA A 99 -7.73 -15.71 -13.33
CA ALA A 99 -8.61 -16.88 -13.23
C ALA A 99 -9.27 -17.22 -14.58
N LYS A 100 -9.64 -16.21 -15.37
CA LYS A 100 -10.17 -16.39 -16.73
C LYS A 100 -9.12 -16.96 -17.68
N GLU A 101 -7.88 -16.45 -17.62
CA GLU A 101 -6.76 -17.00 -18.38
C GLU A 101 -6.48 -18.45 -17.99
N HIS A 102 -6.43 -18.75 -16.68
CA HIS A 102 -6.23 -20.11 -16.18
C HIS A 102 -7.29 -21.09 -16.68
N ALA A 103 -8.58 -20.71 -16.62
CA ALA A 103 -9.67 -21.53 -17.12
C ALA A 103 -9.58 -21.81 -18.63
N ALA A 104 -8.96 -20.90 -19.40
CA ALA A 104 -8.77 -21.09 -20.84
C ALA A 104 -7.70 -22.15 -21.18
N PHE A 105 -6.77 -22.45 -20.26
CA PHE A 105 -5.76 -23.49 -20.48
C PHE A 105 -6.30 -24.93 -20.26
N GLY A 106 -7.51 -25.07 -19.71
CA GLY A 106 -8.14 -26.37 -19.40
C GLY A 106 -7.47 -27.07 -18.21
N ASP A 107 -8.19 -28.00 -17.57
CA ASP A 107 -7.57 -28.89 -16.59
C ASP A 107 -6.58 -29.81 -17.32
N VAL A 108 -5.38 -29.97 -16.74
CA VAL A 108 -4.48 -31.07 -17.15
C VAL A 108 -5.33 -32.32 -17.08
N PRO A 109 -5.53 -33.07 -18.19
CA PRO A 109 -6.30 -34.29 -18.11
C PRO A 109 -5.59 -35.17 -17.09
N GLU A 110 -6.26 -35.42 -15.96
CA GLU A 110 -5.92 -36.56 -15.12
C GLU A 110 -5.75 -37.72 -16.08
N SER A 111 -4.53 -38.26 -16.11
CA SER A 111 -4.19 -39.38 -16.95
C SER A 111 -5.10 -40.54 -16.55
N LYS A 112 -6.27 -40.63 -17.18
CA LYS A 112 -7.06 -41.85 -17.33
C LYS A 112 -6.28 -42.78 -18.27
N GLY A 113 -5.07 -43.13 -17.86
CA GLY A 113 -4.44 -44.36 -18.27
C GLY A 113 -5.23 -45.49 -17.62
N PHE A 114 -5.63 -46.47 -18.44
CA PHE A 114 -6.31 -47.71 -18.06
C PHE A 114 -7.82 -47.69 -17.85
N GLU A 115 -8.60 -47.20 -18.81
CA GLU A 115 -9.95 -47.78 -19.00
C GLU A 115 -10.47 -47.77 -20.44
N LYS A 116 -9.56 -47.82 -21.43
CA LYS A 116 -9.92 -47.96 -22.86
C LYS A 116 -9.68 -49.36 -23.44
N SER A 117 -9.23 -50.34 -22.63
CA SER A 117 -9.02 -51.72 -23.08
C SER A 117 -10.24 -52.65 -22.97
N ARG A 118 -11.39 -52.18 -22.46
CA ARG A 118 -12.59 -53.04 -22.30
C ARG A 118 -13.63 -52.93 -23.41
N GLU A 119 -13.61 -51.86 -24.22
CA GLU A 119 -14.56 -51.71 -25.35
C GLU A 119 -14.04 -52.34 -26.65
N HIS A 120 -12.73 -52.52 -26.79
CA HIS A 120 -12.13 -53.14 -27.99
C HIS A 120 -12.27 -54.67 -28.04
N SER A 121 -12.83 -55.30 -27.01
CA SER A 121 -13.11 -56.75 -27.01
C SER A 121 -14.47 -57.10 -27.62
N ASN A 122 -15.39 -56.13 -27.77
CA ASN A 122 -16.75 -56.37 -28.28
C ASN A 122 -16.95 -55.97 -29.75
N ILE A 123 -15.95 -55.37 -30.41
CA ILE A 123 -16.05 -54.96 -31.82
C ILE A 123 -15.68 -56.12 -32.77
N TRP A 124 -14.98 -57.14 -32.29
CA TRP A 124 -14.57 -58.30 -33.10
C TRP A 124 -15.68 -59.33 -33.34
N PHE A 125 -16.85 -59.19 -32.70
CA PHE A 125 -17.95 -60.16 -32.83
C PHE A 125 -19.03 -59.78 -33.86
N TYR A 126 -18.89 -58.64 -34.55
CA TYR A 126 -19.95 -58.08 -35.41
C TYR A 126 -19.47 -57.61 -36.79
N PHE A 127 -18.68 -58.43 -37.50
CA PHE A 127 -18.49 -58.22 -38.94
C PHE A 127 -18.46 -59.56 -39.71
N PRO A 128 -19.58 -59.95 -40.36
CA PRO A 128 -19.60 -61.04 -41.33
C PRO A 128 -19.13 -60.58 -42.70
N LEU A 129 -18.35 -61.46 -43.35
CA LEU A 129 -18.07 -61.59 -44.78
C LEU A 129 -17.80 -60.30 -45.56
N TYR A 130 -16.56 -60.09 -45.98
CA TYR A 130 -16.18 -59.90 -47.39
C TYR A 130 -14.67 -59.70 -47.43
N PHE A 131 -13.89 -60.78 -47.45
CA PHE A 131 -12.59 -60.78 -48.13
C PHE A 131 -12.20 -62.23 -48.42
N HIS A 132 -12.30 -62.57 -49.71
CA HIS A 132 -11.87 -63.80 -50.33
C HIS A 132 -10.34 -63.89 -50.28
N TRP A 133 -9.78 -64.89 -49.60
CA TRP A 133 -8.34 -65.21 -49.65
C TRP A 133 -8.14 -66.47 -50.52
N PRO A 134 -7.20 -66.47 -51.49
CA PRO A 134 -6.94 -67.62 -52.35
C PRO A 134 -6.38 -68.81 -51.59
N SER A 135 -6.79 -70.00 -52.06
CA SER A 135 -6.34 -71.33 -51.70
C SER A 135 -4.81 -71.46 -51.72
N ILE A 136 -4.23 -71.96 -50.63
CA ILE A 136 -2.90 -72.57 -50.64
C ILE A 136 -3.03 -73.91 -49.92
N TYR A 137 -3.02 -74.96 -50.75
CA TYR A 137 -2.97 -76.42 -50.51
C TYR A 137 -3.82 -77.03 -49.38
#